data_AF-A0A6L9G923-F1
#
_entry.id   AF-A0A6L9G923-F1
#
_cell.length_a   1.000
_cell.length_b   1.000
_cell.length_c   1.000
_cell.angle_alpha   90.00
_cell.angle_beta   90.00
_cell.angle_gamma   90.00
#
_symmetry.space_group_name_H-M   'P 1'
#
loop_
_entity.id
_entity.type
_entity.pdbx_description
1 polymer ?
#
loop_
_entity_poly.entity_id
_entity_poly.type
_entity_poly.pdbx_seq_one_letter_code
_entity_poly.pdbx_strand_id
1 'polypeptide(L)'
;MNETGEIALLPENYSDKVFAILLGLADGATHARDDIDPGATEILPLYLADGLLEALEWANDGVASDEAACMWLAALRGYNKLAGSFPDNAPQPLNRWIDEEFSRVEIFETIHPGDPLNLAGLDSKDMGQPGRPTGPGADSTGVLPRAAIAALLGRVPVSTTATLARAAAYLTHDAQAAETCIAAAKIIRSAMERGEDAAAEWQQLLEPLEGTAAQALREIVSRVGEGLGQSPVDAYNAYFAEDEQEQAEEDSDIAAMPAASAQAEVVRDPEVDAYAVALLSAIHGSDAVGERPASALDDIISELHDRWMALLV
;
A
#
# COMPACT_ATOMS: atom_id res chain seq x y z
N MET A 1 18.25 14.74 4.68
CA MET A 1 19.71 14.84 4.84
C MET A 1 20.29 13.45 4.88
N ASN A 2 21.14 13.10 3.92
CA ASN A 2 22.04 11.95 4.05
C ASN A 2 23.11 12.26 5.12
N GLU A 3 23.98 11.29 5.45
CA GLU A 3 25.02 11.42 6.49
C GLU A 3 25.97 12.62 6.29
N THR A 4 25.96 13.25 5.10
CA THR A 4 26.76 14.42 4.74
C THR A 4 26.01 15.76 4.82
N GLY A 5 24.72 15.77 5.20
CA GLY A 5 23.92 16.99 5.27
C GLY A 5 23.43 17.50 3.91
N GLU A 6 23.61 16.73 2.84
CA GLU A 6 23.06 17.02 1.52
C GLU A 6 21.60 16.55 1.44
N ILE A 7 20.79 17.32 0.72
CA ILE A 7 19.45 16.89 0.31
C ILE A 7 19.67 15.68 -0.60
N ALA A 8 19.10 14.53 -0.23
CA ALA A 8 19.18 13.35 -1.09
C ALA A 8 18.55 13.69 -2.45
N LEU A 9 19.35 13.57 -3.51
CA LEU A 9 18.85 13.76 -4.87
C LEU A 9 17.83 12.67 -5.15
N LEU A 10 16.67 13.06 -5.66
CA LEU A 10 15.65 12.12 -6.13
C LEU A 10 16.15 11.48 -7.43
N PRO A 11 15.84 10.19 -7.68
CA PRO A 11 16.14 9.57 -8.97
C PRO A 11 15.42 10.32 -10.10
N GLU A 12 15.99 10.32 -11.31
CA GLU A 12 15.43 11.07 -12.47
C GLU A 12 13.98 10.64 -12.80
N ASN A 13 13.64 9.38 -12.56
CA ASN A 13 12.31 8.82 -12.75
C ASN A 13 11.45 8.80 -11.47
N TYR A 14 11.79 9.58 -10.44
CA TYR A 14 11.04 9.59 -9.18
C TYR A 14 9.53 9.89 -9.37
N SER A 15 9.20 10.87 -10.22
CA SER A 15 7.80 11.21 -10.52
C SER A 15 7.03 10.02 -11.10
N ASP A 16 7.65 9.33 -12.06
CA ASP A 16 7.10 8.12 -12.68
C ASP A 16 6.90 7.01 -11.64
N LYS A 17 7.91 6.75 -10.79
CA LYS A 17 7.80 5.73 -9.74
C LYS A 17 6.71 6.03 -8.70
N VAL A 18 6.52 7.28 -8.31
CA VAL A 18 5.42 7.64 -7.39
C VAL A 18 4.07 7.34 -8.03
N PHE A 19 3.87 7.73 -9.29
CA PHE A 19 2.65 7.45 -10.02
C PHE A 19 2.43 5.94 -10.18
N ALA A 20 3.45 5.22 -10.62
CA ALA A 20 3.41 3.78 -10.83
C ALA A 20 3.10 3.00 -9.55
N ILE A 21 3.67 3.38 -8.40
CA ILE A 21 3.36 2.75 -7.11
C ILE A 21 1.89 2.92 -6.73
N LEU A 22 1.33 4.11 -6.92
CA LEU A 22 -0.09 4.38 -6.64
C LEU A 22 -0.99 3.56 -7.58
N LEU A 23 -0.64 3.48 -8.86
CA LEU A 23 -1.33 2.63 -9.83
C LEU A 23 -1.21 1.15 -9.47
N GLY A 24 -0.02 0.69 -9.10
CA GLY A 24 0.26 -0.69 -8.75
C GLY A 24 -0.51 -1.16 -7.52
N LEU A 25 -0.68 -0.30 -6.52
CA LEU A 25 -1.55 -0.60 -5.37
C LEU A 25 -2.99 -0.88 -5.83
N ALA A 26 -3.54 -0.06 -6.72
CA ALA A 26 -4.89 -0.26 -7.24
C ALA A 26 -5.01 -1.48 -8.14
N ASP A 27 -4.02 -1.68 -9.01
CA ASP A 27 -3.98 -2.77 -9.97
C ASP A 27 -3.88 -4.14 -9.28
N GLY A 28 -2.92 -4.31 -8.37
CA GLY A 28 -2.76 -5.57 -7.63
C GLY A 28 -4.00 -5.95 -6.81
N ALA A 29 -4.63 -4.96 -6.16
CA ALA A 29 -5.86 -5.20 -5.41
C ALA A 29 -7.06 -5.55 -6.32
N THR A 30 -7.18 -4.91 -7.48
CA THR A 30 -8.19 -5.21 -8.50
C THR A 30 -8.00 -6.63 -9.05
N HIS A 31 -6.76 -7.01 -9.37
CA HIS A 31 -6.40 -8.34 -9.86
C HIS A 31 -6.69 -9.43 -8.84
N ALA A 32 -6.38 -9.19 -7.56
CA ALA A 32 -6.64 -10.15 -6.48
C ALA A 32 -8.14 -10.48 -6.32
N ARG A 33 -9.00 -9.48 -6.54
CA ARG A 33 -10.46 -9.62 -6.40
C ARG A 33 -11.14 -10.09 -7.67
N ASP A 34 -10.47 -10.04 -8.81
CA ASP A 34 -11.08 -10.20 -10.15
C ASP A 34 -12.33 -9.31 -10.33
N ASP A 35 -12.25 -8.07 -9.83
CA ASP A 35 -13.37 -7.11 -9.86
C ASP A 35 -12.85 -5.66 -9.97
N ILE A 36 -13.52 -4.87 -10.79
CA ILE A 36 -13.21 -3.47 -11.10
C ILE A 36 -13.65 -2.50 -10.01
N ASP A 37 -14.59 -2.91 -9.15
CA ASP A 37 -15.04 -2.06 -8.05
C ASP A 37 -13.91 -1.88 -7.01
N PRO A 38 -13.71 -0.66 -6.49
CA PRO A 38 -12.64 -0.38 -5.53
C PRO A 38 -12.92 -1.02 -4.17
N GLY A 39 -11.86 -1.30 -3.42
CA GLY A 39 -11.94 -1.84 -2.07
C GLY A 39 -11.35 -0.92 -0.99
N ALA A 40 -11.50 -1.35 0.27
CA ALA A 40 -10.83 -0.70 1.39
C ALA A 40 -9.29 -0.77 1.29
N THR A 41 -8.77 -1.78 0.59
CA THR A 41 -7.35 -2.03 0.34
C THR A 41 -6.69 -0.86 -0.41
N GLU A 42 -7.39 -0.24 -1.37
CA GLU A 42 -6.92 0.93 -2.12
C GLU A 42 -7.31 2.24 -1.43
N ILE A 43 -8.57 2.31 -0.95
CA ILE A 43 -9.13 3.55 -0.40
C ILE A 43 -8.31 4.03 0.80
N LEU A 44 -8.01 3.15 1.76
CA LEU A 44 -7.33 3.57 2.99
C LEU A 44 -5.90 4.08 2.74
N PRO A 45 -5.03 3.42 1.96
CA PRO A 45 -3.74 3.96 1.57
C PRO A 45 -3.82 5.28 0.79
N LEU A 46 -4.78 5.46 -0.12
CA LEU A 46 -4.95 6.73 -0.83
C LEU A 46 -5.30 7.88 0.13
N TYR A 47 -6.13 7.61 1.13
CA TYR A 47 -6.37 8.58 2.20
C TYR A 47 -5.10 8.85 3.02
N LEU A 48 -4.31 7.83 3.38
CA LEU A 48 -3.03 8.05 4.06
C LEU A 48 -2.05 8.89 3.23
N ALA A 49 -2.05 8.72 1.91
CA ALA A 49 -1.27 9.54 0.99
C ALA A 49 -1.76 10.99 0.99
N ASP A 50 -3.08 11.25 0.97
CA ASP A 50 -3.61 12.61 1.15
C ASP A 50 -3.27 13.20 2.54
N GLY A 51 -3.21 12.39 3.59
CA GLY A 51 -2.74 12.83 4.91
C GLY A 51 -1.27 13.29 4.90
N LEU A 52 -0.39 12.56 4.21
CA LEU A 52 0.99 13.00 4.01
C LEU A 52 1.07 14.23 3.11
N LEU A 53 0.24 14.30 2.06
CA LEU A 53 0.13 15.47 1.20
C LEU A 53 -0.26 16.72 1.99
N GLU A 54 -1.24 16.61 2.90
CA GLU A 54 -1.65 17.70 3.80
C GLU A 54 -0.50 18.21 4.68
N ALA A 55 0.31 17.29 5.21
CA ALA A 55 1.50 17.67 5.97
C ALA A 55 2.53 18.41 5.09
N LEU A 56 2.71 17.96 3.84
CA LEU A 56 3.59 18.64 2.88
C LEU A 56 3.07 20.03 2.48
N GLU A 57 1.75 20.19 2.32
CA GLU A 57 1.12 21.48 2.05
C GLU A 57 1.39 22.47 3.18
N TRP A 58 1.22 22.04 4.44
CA TRP A 58 1.52 22.87 5.61
C TRP A 58 3.01 23.22 5.69
N ALA A 59 3.88 22.25 5.46
CA ALA A 59 5.33 22.47 5.45
C ALA A 59 5.74 23.47 4.36
N ASN A 60 5.13 23.39 3.17
CA ASN A 60 5.33 24.32 2.07
C ASN A 60 4.88 25.75 2.41
N ASP A 61 3.81 25.87 3.19
CA ASP A 61 3.32 27.15 3.72
C ASP A 61 4.14 27.67 4.92
N GLY A 62 5.20 26.95 5.32
CA GLY A 62 6.05 27.30 6.47
C GLY A 62 5.38 27.04 7.83
N VAL A 63 4.32 26.23 7.85
CA VAL A 63 3.58 25.83 9.05
C VAL A 63 4.05 24.44 9.47
N ALA A 64 4.37 24.27 10.76
CA ALA A 64 4.72 22.96 11.29
C ALA A 64 3.48 22.04 11.28
N SER A 65 3.64 20.83 10.75
CA SER A 65 2.65 19.75 10.77
C SER A 65 3.11 18.60 11.64
N ASP A 66 2.17 17.77 12.06
CA ASP A 66 2.42 16.45 12.63
C ASP A 66 1.94 15.42 11.60
N GLU A 67 2.88 14.80 10.88
CA GLU A 67 2.58 13.86 9.79
C GLU A 67 1.75 12.67 10.28
N ALA A 68 1.98 12.20 11.52
CA ALA A 68 1.21 11.11 12.10
C ALA A 68 -0.23 11.52 12.38
N ALA A 69 -0.43 12.74 12.88
CA ALA A 69 -1.78 13.29 13.07
C ALA A 69 -2.50 13.52 11.73
N CYS A 70 -1.82 14.04 10.71
CA CYS A 70 -2.42 14.23 9.37
C CYS A 70 -2.82 12.88 8.75
N MET A 71 -1.96 11.85 8.84
CA MET A 71 -2.31 10.49 8.42
C MET A 71 -3.50 9.91 9.19
N TRP A 72 -3.57 10.11 10.51
CA TRP A 72 -4.70 9.63 11.31
C TRP A 72 -6.01 10.31 10.94
N LEU A 73 -6.01 11.64 10.81
CA LEU A 73 -7.19 12.39 10.37
C LEU A 73 -7.63 11.96 8.97
N ALA A 74 -6.70 11.72 8.05
CA ALA A 74 -7.02 11.19 6.73
C ALA A 74 -7.60 9.76 6.80
N ALA A 75 -7.03 8.90 7.63
CA ALA A 75 -7.56 7.56 7.87
C ALA A 75 -8.98 7.59 8.45
N LEU A 76 -9.34 8.59 9.27
CA LEU A 76 -10.72 8.78 9.75
C LEU A 76 -11.67 9.22 8.63
N ARG A 77 -11.22 10.03 7.67
CA ARG A 77 -12.00 10.33 6.44
C ARG A 77 -12.24 9.04 5.63
N GLY A 78 -11.20 8.24 5.45
CA GLY A 78 -11.29 6.91 4.83
C GLY A 78 -12.24 5.97 5.59
N TYR A 79 -12.16 5.93 6.93
CA TYR A 79 -13.09 5.18 7.75
C TYR A 79 -14.54 5.62 7.51
N ASN A 80 -14.81 6.92 7.51
CA ASN A 80 -16.15 7.44 7.24
C ASN A 80 -16.65 7.06 5.82
N LYS A 81 -15.76 7.04 4.82
CA LYS A 81 -16.09 6.56 3.47
C LYS A 81 -16.48 5.07 3.46
N LEU A 82 -15.80 4.24 4.24
CA LEU A 82 -15.99 2.79 4.29
C LEU A 82 -17.14 2.35 5.22
N ALA A 83 -17.28 3.00 6.38
CA ALA A 83 -18.24 2.65 7.43
C ALA A 83 -19.50 3.54 7.44
N GLY A 84 -19.51 4.63 6.65
CA GLY A 84 -20.64 5.55 6.52
C GLY A 84 -20.81 6.55 7.68
N SER A 85 -19.94 6.50 8.69
CA SER A 85 -19.89 7.46 9.80
C SER A 85 -18.51 7.48 10.45
N PHE A 86 -18.18 8.54 11.19
CA PHE A 86 -16.97 8.57 12.01
C PHE A 86 -17.13 7.72 13.28
N PRO A 87 -16.02 7.17 13.83
CA PRO A 87 -16.05 6.46 15.11
C PRO A 87 -16.57 7.33 16.26
N ASP A 88 -17.18 6.69 17.25
CA ASP A 88 -17.75 7.38 18.40
C ASP A 88 -16.67 8.17 19.18
N ASN A 89 -16.89 9.48 19.32
CA ASN A 89 -16.00 10.43 20.01
C ASN A 89 -14.62 10.62 19.35
N ALA A 90 -14.38 10.09 18.14
CA ALA A 90 -13.23 10.47 17.33
C ALA A 90 -13.41 11.91 16.80
N PRO A 91 -12.30 12.61 16.46
CA PRO A 91 -12.40 13.87 15.75
C PRO A 91 -13.06 13.67 14.38
N GLN A 92 -13.81 14.68 13.94
CA GLN A 92 -14.40 14.73 12.60
C GLN A 92 -13.56 15.69 11.75
N PRO A 93 -12.55 15.20 11.01
CA PRO A 93 -11.72 16.03 10.15
C PRO A 93 -12.56 16.74 9.09
N LEU A 94 -12.09 17.91 8.65
CA LEU A 94 -12.69 18.61 7.52
C LEU A 94 -12.44 17.83 6.23
N ASN A 95 -13.39 17.94 5.30
CA ASN A 95 -13.24 17.39 3.97
C ASN A 95 -12.06 18.04 3.23
N ARG A 96 -11.40 17.25 2.39
CA ARG A 96 -10.37 17.65 1.44
C ARG A 96 -10.80 17.28 0.02
N TRP A 97 -9.99 17.70 -0.95
CA TRP A 97 -10.24 17.45 -2.38
C TRP A 97 -10.52 15.97 -2.67
N ILE A 98 -9.82 15.05 -1.99
CA ILE A 98 -9.96 13.60 -2.20
C ILE A 98 -11.36 13.08 -1.83
N ASP A 99 -12.03 13.68 -0.83
CA ASP A 99 -13.39 13.31 -0.46
C ASP A 99 -14.41 13.67 -1.56
N GLU A 100 -14.18 14.80 -2.21
CA GLU A 100 -15.01 15.24 -3.33
C GLU A 100 -14.80 14.35 -4.56
N GLU A 101 -13.56 13.98 -4.88
CA GLU A 101 -13.29 13.06 -5.99
C GLU A 101 -13.81 11.64 -5.73
N PHE A 102 -13.66 11.11 -4.51
CA PHE A 102 -14.27 9.84 -4.12
C PHE A 102 -15.80 9.83 -4.21
N SER A 103 -16.46 10.99 -4.15
CA SER A 103 -17.91 11.09 -4.36
C SER A 103 -18.34 10.92 -5.83
N ARG A 104 -17.38 10.99 -6.76
CA ARG A 104 -17.56 10.87 -8.21
C ARG A 104 -17.13 9.51 -8.77
N VAL A 105 -16.38 8.73 -7.99
CA VAL A 105 -15.99 7.36 -8.33
C VAL A 105 -17.24 6.52 -8.56
N GLU A 106 -17.32 5.91 -9.75
CA GLU A 106 -18.39 4.98 -10.09
C GLU A 106 -18.15 3.67 -9.33
N ILE A 107 -19.17 3.24 -8.58
CA ILE A 107 -19.21 1.96 -7.88
C ILE A 107 -20.38 1.19 -8.50
N PHE A 108 -20.09 0.08 -9.15
CA PHE A 108 -21.07 -0.71 -9.91
C PHE A 108 -21.93 -1.58 -8.99
N GLU A 109 -21.31 -2.23 -8.01
CA GLU A 109 -21.93 -3.14 -7.06
C GLU A 109 -21.67 -2.72 -5.60
N THR A 110 -20.42 -2.61 -5.18
CA THR A 110 -20.05 -2.35 -3.78
C THR A 110 -18.64 -1.80 -3.63
N ILE A 111 -18.34 -1.24 -2.46
CA ILE A 111 -16.94 -1.14 -2.02
C ILE A 111 -16.56 -2.48 -1.42
N HIS A 112 -15.49 -3.09 -1.91
CA HIS A 112 -15.01 -4.37 -1.40
C HIS A 112 -14.38 -4.23 0.00
N PRO A 113 -14.60 -5.19 0.91
CA PRO A 113 -13.88 -5.21 2.17
C PRO A 113 -12.39 -5.44 1.91
N GLY A 114 -11.55 -4.87 2.78
CA GLY A 114 -10.14 -5.23 2.90
C GLY A 114 -9.89 -5.84 4.27
N ASP A 115 -8.65 -5.77 4.75
CA ASP A 115 -8.28 -6.27 6.07
C ASP A 115 -9.20 -5.70 7.19
N PRO A 116 -9.98 -6.55 7.88
CA PRO A 116 -10.94 -6.12 8.90
C PRO A 116 -10.28 -5.47 10.11
N LEU A 117 -9.00 -5.77 10.39
CA LEU A 117 -8.26 -5.16 11.51
C LEU A 117 -8.05 -3.66 11.28
N ASN A 118 -8.14 -3.18 10.03
CA ASN A 118 -8.06 -1.75 9.73
C ASN A 118 -9.24 -0.97 10.25
N LEU A 119 -10.46 -1.38 9.92
CA LEU A 119 -11.65 -0.73 10.43
C LEU A 119 -11.78 -0.94 11.93
N ALA A 120 -11.48 -2.14 12.44
CA ALA A 120 -11.53 -2.40 13.87
C ALA A 120 -10.56 -1.51 14.67
N GLY A 121 -9.34 -1.31 14.17
CA GLY A 121 -8.36 -0.45 14.82
C GLY A 121 -8.64 1.05 14.68
N LEU A 122 -9.28 1.49 13.58
CA LEU A 122 -9.71 2.88 13.41
C LEU A 122 -10.98 3.22 14.17
N ASP A 123 -11.78 2.23 14.58
CA ASP A 123 -12.96 2.40 15.43
C ASP A 123 -12.56 2.73 16.89
N SER A 124 -11.88 3.86 17.04
CA SER A 124 -11.31 4.36 18.27
C SER A 124 -11.34 5.88 18.27
N LYS A 125 -11.67 6.46 19.44
CA LYS A 125 -11.57 7.92 19.67
C LYS A 125 -10.12 8.42 19.73
N ASP A 126 -9.19 7.51 20.01
CA ASP A 126 -7.78 7.78 20.26
C ASP A 126 -6.95 7.40 19.03
N MET A 127 -5.98 8.25 18.67
CA MET A 127 -4.93 7.91 17.71
C MET A 127 -4.04 6.81 18.27
N GLY A 128 -3.81 5.75 17.49
CA GLY A 128 -2.90 4.69 17.85
C GLY A 128 -1.42 5.13 17.84
N GLN A 129 -0.65 4.62 18.80
CA GLN A 129 0.75 5.02 19.04
C GLN A 129 1.60 3.83 19.52
N PRO A 130 2.95 3.88 19.44
CA PRO A 130 3.82 2.76 19.85
C PRO A 130 3.64 2.24 21.28
N GLY A 131 3.19 3.07 22.22
CA GLY A 131 2.88 2.64 23.60
C GLY A 131 1.40 2.36 23.86
N ARG A 132 0.53 2.61 22.87
CA ARG A 132 -0.93 2.48 22.96
C ARG A 132 -1.50 2.24 21.55
N PRO A 133 -1.23 1.08 20.92
CA PRO A 133 -1.85 0.72 19.65
C PRO A 133 -3.36 0.59 19.83
N THR A 134 -4.12 0.92 18.79
CA THR A 134 -5.59 0.71 18.78
C THR A 134 -5.98 -0.72 18.40
N GLY A 135 -5.10 -1.45 17.69
CA GLY A 135 -5.22 -2.89 17.46
C GLY A 135 -4.16 -3.69 18.21
N PRO A 136 -4.24 -3.85 19.55
CA PRO A 136 -3.29 -4.66 20.30
C PRO A 136 -3.40 -6.14 19.90
N GLY A 137 -2.28 -6.77 19.53
CA GLY A 137 -2.24 -8.15 19.03
C GLY A 137 -2.68 -8.31 17.58
N ALA A 138 -2.97 -7.22 16.87
CA ALA A 138 -3.35 -7.26 15.46
C ALA A 138 -2.09 -7.32 14.58
N ASP A 139 -1.99 -8.42 13.83
CA ASP A 139 -0.93 -8.72 12.87
C ASP A 139 -1.52 -9.40 11.63
N SER A 140 -1.70 -8.62 10.57
CA SER A 140 -2.23 -9.04 9.27
C SER A 140 -1.66 -8.20 8.13
N THR A 141 -1.95 -8.60 6.90
CA THR A 141 -1.41 -8.05 5.65
C THR A 141 -1.85 -6.61 5.37
N GLY A 142 -2.87 -6.08 6.06
CA GLY A 142 -3.37 -4.71 5.89
C GLY A 142 -2.35 -3.59 6.11
N VAL A 143 -1.21 -3.87 6.76
CA VAL A 143 -0.11 -2.91 6.89
C VAL A 143 0.75 -2.77 5.63
N LEU A 144 0.66 -3.68 4.66
CA LEU A 144 1.54 -3.67 3.48
C LEU A 144 1.20 -2.53 2.51
N PRO A 145 -0.06 -2.31 2.08
CA PRO A 145 -0.38 -1.23 1.13
C PRO A 145 0.02 0.17 1.61
N ARG A 146 -0.14 0.45 2.91
CA ARG A 146 0.28 1.74 3.51
C ARG A 146 1.80 1.88 3.68
N ALA A 147 2.53 0.77 3.74
CA ALA A 147 3.99 0.81 3.79
C ALA A 147 4.56 1.40 2.49
N ALA A 148 3.94 1.07 1.34
CA ALA A 148 4.28 1.68 0.06
C ALA A 148 4.06 3.19 0.07
N ILE A 149 2.98 3.68 0.67
CA ILE A 149 2.70 5.12 0.82
C ILE A 149 3.76 5.83 1.67
N ALA A 150 4.16 5.23 2.80
CA ALA A 150 5.21 5.79 3.67
C ALA A 150 6.58 5.91 2.97
N ALA A 151 6.82 5.10 1.93
CA ALA A 151 8.04 5.13 1.14
C ALA A 151 8.06 6.28 0.11
N LEU A 152 6.90 6.83 -0.25
CA LEU A 152 6.80 7.85 -1.30
C LEU A 152 7.50 9.16 -0.92
N LEU A 153 7.65 9.48 0.37
CA LEU A 153 8.21 10.77 0.77
C LEU A 153 9.69 10.91 0.33
N GLY A 154 9.90 11.82 -0.62
CA GLY A 154 11.21 12.16 -1.16
C GLY A 154 12.05 13.05 -0.23
N ARG A 155 13.37 13.13 -0.47
CA ARG A 155 14.31 14.08 0.16
C ARG A 155 14.44 13.99 1.70
N VAL A 156 13.80 13.02 2.35
CA VAL A 156 13.92 12.75 3.80
C VAL A 156 14.89 11.60 4.08
N PRO A 157 15.52 11.55 5.27
CA PRO A 157 16.30 10.37 5.68
C PRO A 157 15.46 9.08 5.72
N VAL A 158 16.09 7.91 5.58
CA VAL A 158 15.42 6.59 5.71
C VAL A 158 14.75 6.43 7.08
N SER A 159 15.28 7.06 8.12
CA SER A 159 14.66 7.08 9.45
C SER A 159 13.29 7.76 9.46
N THR A 160 13.03 8.75 8.59
CA THR A 160 11.72 9.37 8.45
C THR A 160 10.72 8.39 7.84
N THR A 161 11.09 7.67 6.77
CA THR A 161 10.27 6.59 6.20
C THR A 161 9.91 5.55 7.27
N ALA A 162 10.88 5.13 8.08
CA ALA A 162 10.63 4.20 9.18
C ALA A 162 9.68 4.78 10.25
N THR A 163 9.79 6.08 10.57
CA THR A 163 8.88 6.74 11.51
C THR A 163 7.45 6.81 10.97
N LEU A 164 7.27 7.17 9.70
CA LEU A 164 5.96 7.26 9.05
C LEU A 164 5.30 5.88 8.94
N ALA A 165 6.03 4.87 8.46
CA ALA A 165 5.54 3.50 8.35
C ALA A 165 5.11 2.94 9.71
N ARG A 166 5.91 3.19 10.75
CA ARG A 166 5.57 2.83 12.13
C ARG A 166 4.28 3.51 12.59
N ALA A 167 4.16 4.81 12.38
CA ALA A 167 2.97 5.58 12.76
C ALA A 167 1.72 5.06 12.04
N ALA A 168 1.81 4.82 10.73
CA ALA A 168 0.71 4.31 9.91
C ALA A 168 0.26 2.89 10.32
N ALA A 169 1.19 2.03 10.74
CA ALA A 169 0.85 0.71 11.28
C ALA A 169 0.10 0.83 12.61
N TYR A 170 0.60 1.64 13.55
CA TYR A 170 0.00 1.78 14.87
C TYR A 170 -1.40 2.37 14.88
N LEU A 171 -1.85 3.00 13.79
CA LEU A 171 -3.25 3.43 13.64
C LEU A 171 -4.25 2.29 13.73
N THR A 172 -3.84 1.06 13.40
CA THR A 172 -4.76 -0.10 13.39
C THR A 172 -4.16 -1.42 13.87
N HIS A 173 -2.84 -1.52 13.94
CA HIS A 173 -2.12 -2.75 14.29
C HIS A 173 -1.16 -2.56 15.47
N ASP A 174 -0.50 -3.63 15.87
CA ASP A 174 0.45 -3.64 16.98
C ASP A 174 1.92 -3.48 16.54
N ALA A 175 2.83 -3.73 17.48
CA ALA A 175 4.27 -3.58 17.28
C ALA A 175 4.85 -4.59 16.28
N GLN A 176 4.32 -5.81 16.20
CA GLN A 176 4.82 -6.83 15.29
C GLN A 176 4.56 -6.42 13.84
N ALA A 177 3.32 -6.03 13.56
CA ALA A 177 2.94 -5.51 12.25
C ALA A 177 3.65 -4.19 11.92
N ALA A 178 3.94 -3.34 12.93
CA ALA A 178 4.69 -2.12 12.73
C ALA A 178 6.13 -2.36 12.26
N GLU A 179 6.83 -3.36 12.80
CA GLU A 179 8.17 -3.74 12.31
C GLU A 179 8.12 -4.27 10.87
N THR A 180 7.10 -5.05 10.52
CA THR A 180 6.85 -5.47 9.14
C THR A 180 6.59 -4.27 8.21
N CYS A 181 5.73 -3.34 8.62
CA CYS A 181 5.42 -2.12 7.86
C CYS A 181 6.68 -1.29 7.60
N ILE A 182 7.57 -1.16 8.60
CA ILE A 182 8.85 -0.47 8.46
C ILE A 182 9.76 -1.16 7.44
N ALA A 183 9.86 -2.48 7.49
CA ALA A 183 10.68 -3.25 6.55
C ALA A 183 10.12 -3.12 5.13
N ALA A 184 8.80 -3.29 4.96
CA ALA A 184 8.11 -3.12 3.69
C ALA A 184 8.34 -1.71 3.09
N ALA A 185 8.18 -0.66 3.89
CA ALA A 185 8.42 0.71 3.42
C ALA A 185 9.88 0.94 2.99
N LYS A 186 10.85 0.33 3.70
CA LYS A 186 12.26 0.39 3.31
C LYS A 186 12.56 -0.37 2.01
N ILE A 187 11.90 -1.50 1.79
CA ILE A 187 12.01 -2.30 0.56
C ILE A 187 11.50 -1.48 -0.64
N ILE A 188 10.30 -0.91 -0.55
CA ILE A 188 9.76 -0.03 -1.61
C ILE A 188 10.71 1.14 -1.84
N ARG A 189 11.16 1.80 -0.77
CA ARG A 189 12.06 2.94 -0.90
C ARG A 189 13.38 2.58 -1.59
N SER A 190 14.00 1.46 -1.22
CA SER A 190 15.25 1.06 -1.86
C SER A 190 15.05 0.61 -3.31
N ALA A 191 13.93 -0.05 -3.64
CA ALA A 191 13.52 -0.31 -5.01
C ALA A 191 13.30 0.99 -5.81
N MET A 192 12.68 2.00 -5.21
CA MET A 192 12.52 3.31 -5.84
C MET A 192 13.87 3.96 -6.16
N GLU A 193 14.80 3.95 -5.20
CA GLU A 193 16.10 4.62 -5.32
C GLU A 193 17.11 3.87 -6.20
N ARG A 194 17.06 2.53 -6.24
CA ARG A 194 18.10 1.69 -6.88
C ARG A 194 17.57 0.58 -7.80
N GLY A 195 16.26 0.43 -7.93
CA GLY A 195 15.66 -0.65 -8.72
C GLY A 195 16.08 -2.03 -8.19
N GLU A 196 16.35 -2.95 -9.10
CA GLU A 196 16.74 -4.33 -8.80
C GLU A 196 18.07 -4.44 -8.02
N ASP A 197 18.95 -3.44 -8.11
CA ASP A 197 20.22 -3.42 -7.37
C ASP A 197 20.02 -3.40 -5.84
N ALA A 198 18.81 -3.07 -5.36
CA ALA A 198 18.42 -3.15 -3.96
C ALA A 198 17.99 -4.54 -3.50
N ALA A 199 17.83 -5.53 -4.39
CA ALA A 199 17.25 -6.82 -4.00
C ALA A 199 18.06 -7.56 -2.92
N ALA A 200 19.39 -7.46 -2.95
CA ALA A 200 20.28 -8.17 -2.04
C ALA A 200 20.15 -7.76 -0.56
N GLU A 201 19.67 -6.54 -0.27
CA GLU A 201 19.48 -6.06 1.11
C GLU A 201 18.11 -6.40 1.69
N TRP A 202 17.10 -6.71 0.86
CA TRP A 202 15.74 -6.97 1.34
C TRP A 202 15.70 -8.15 2.31
N GLN A 203 16.50 -9.20 2.06
CA GLN A 203 16.58 -10.35 2.96
C GLN A 203 17.03 -9.99 4.39
N GLN A 204 17.92 -9.00 4.53
CA GLN A 204 18.37 -8.52 5.85
C GLN A 204 17.27 -7.77 6.59
N LEU A 205 16.40 -7.07 5.87
CA LEU A 205 15.23 -6.39 6.44
C LEU A 205 14.18 -7.39 6.91
N LEU A 206 14.08 -8.54 6.23
CA LEU A 206 13.12 -9.59 6.55
C LEU A 206 13.56 -10.46 7.72
N GLU A 207 14.86 -10.78 7.85
CA GLU A 207 15.40 -11.71 8.87
C GLU A 207 14.79 -11.56 10.27
N PRO A 208 14.72 -10.37 10.90
CA PRO A 208 14.23 -10.24 12.28
C PRO A 208 12.70 -10.29 12.43
N LEU A 209 11.95 -10.35 11.32
CA LEU A 209 10.50 -10.23 11.33
C LEU A 209 9.80 -11.58 11.62
N GLU A 210 8.72 -11.51 12.37
CA GLU A 210 7.86 -12.64 12.72
C GLU A 210 6.39 -12.28 12.44
N GLY A 211 5.50 -13.27 12.47
CA GLY A 211 4.06 -13.04 12.34
C GLY A 211 3.51 -13.14 10.92
N THR A 212 2.19 -12.98 10.79
CA THR A 212 1.43 -13.18 9.56
C THR A 212 1.83 -12.17 8.49
N ALA A 213 1.89 -10.88 8.84
CA ALA A 213 2.28 -9.86 7.88
C ALA A 213 3.72 -10.08 7.37
N ALA A 214 4.62 -10.53 8.23
CA ALA A 214 6.01 -10.81 7.87
C ALA A 214 6.14 -12.01 6.94
N GLN A 215 5.33 -13.06 7.16
CA GLN A 215 5.30 -14.23 6.28
C GLN A 215 4.87 -13.82 4.86
N ALA A 216 3.79 -13.06 4.75
CA ALA A 216 3.31 -12.55 3.47
C ALA A 216 4.37 -11.67 2.78
N LEU A 217 5.01 -10.75 3.51
CA LEU A 217 6.06 -9.92 2.94
C LEU A 217 7.26 -10.75 2.43
N ARG A 218 7.65 -11.84 3.11
CA ARG A 218 8.71 -12.74 2.63
C ARG A 218 8.32 -13.44 1.34
N GLU A 219 7.07 -13.88 1.22
CA GLU A 219 6.55 -14.51 0.01
C GLU A 219 6.55 -13.54 -1.16
N ILE A 220 6.05 -12.32 -0.96
CA ILE A 220 6.08 -11.26 -1.97
C ILE A 220 7.52 -10.99 -2.44
N VAL A 221 8.46 -10.80 -1.51
CA VAL A 221 9.87 -10.55 -1.87
C VAL A 221 10.50 -11.74 -2.59
N SER A 222 10.12 -12.97 -2.24
CA SER A 222 10.58 -14.17 -2.95
C SER A 222 10.09 -14.17 -4.39
N ARG A 223 8.77 -14.08 -4.59
CA ARG A 223 8.13 -14.14 -5.91
C ARG A 223 8.57 -12.98 -6.82
N VAL A 224 8.57 -11.74 -6.31
CA VAL A 224 9.10 -10.59 -7.06
C VAL A 224 10.59 -10.77 -7.35
N GLY A 225 11.33 -11.38 -6.43
CA GLY A 225 12.76 -11.71 -6.59
C GLY A 225 13.04 -12.65 -7.76
N GLU A 226 12.14 -13.58 -8.06
CA GLU A 226 12.24 -14.50 -9.21
C GLU A 226 12.00 -13.81 -10.56
N GLY A 227 11.26 -12.69 -10.53
CA GLY A 227 11.01 -11.80 -11.67
C GLY A 227 12.16 -10.87 -12.04
N LEU A 228 13.19 -10.74 -11.18
CA LEU A 228 14.27 -9.77 -11.41
C LEU A 228 15.08 -10.09 -12.67
N GLY A 229 15.43 -9.06 -13.43
CA GLY A 229 16.16 -9.16 -14.70
C GLY A 229 15.28 -9.57 -15.90
N GLN A 230 13.98 -9.80 -15.68
CA GLN A 230 13.01 -10.00 -16.76
C GLN A 230 12.49 -8.65 -17.29
N SER A 231 11.70 -8.68 -18.36
CA SER A 231 10.99 -7.47 -18.79
C SER A 231 9.88 -7.12 -17.78
N PRO A 232 9.44 -5.86 -17.67
CA PRO A 232 8.38 -5.48 -16.72
C PRO A 232 7.10 -6.31 -16.88
N VAL A 233 6.69 -6.58 -18.12
CA VAL A 233 5.52 -7.41 -18.44
C VAL A 233 5.73 -8.87 -18.05
N ASP A 234 6.92 -9.44 -18.30
CA ASP A 234 7.22 -10.82 -17.92
C ASP A 234 7.29 -10.99 -16.40
N ALA A 235 7.89 -10.05 -15.68
CA ALA A 235 7.95 -10.05 -14.22
C ALA A 235 6.56 -9.93 -13.59
N TYR A 236 5.70 -9.08 -14.15
CA TYR A 236 4.30 -8.95 -13.76
C TYR A 236 3.54 -10.26 -13.96
N ASN A 237 3.59 -10.82 -15.18
CA ASN A 237 2.91 -12.07 -15.51
C ASN A 237 3.43 -13.24 -14.66
N ALA A 238 4.74 -13.29 -14.39
CA ALA A 238 5.34 -14.33 -13.56
C ALA A 238 4.80 -14.31 -12.12
N TYR A 239 4.56 -13.12 -11.55
CA TYR A 239 4.00 -12.98 -10.20
C TYR A 239 2.59 -13.58 -10.08
N PHE A 240 1.76 -13.44 -11.12
CA PHE A 240 0.38 -13.96 -11.13
C PHE A 240 0.27 -15.41 -11.67
N ALA A 241 1.25 -15.89 -12.44
CA ALA A 241 1.18 -17.18 -13.12
C ALA A 241 1.28 -18.42 -12.20
N GLU A 242 1.93 -18.33 -11.05
CA GLU A 242 2.09 -19.48 -10.15
C GLU A 242 0.75 -19.96 -9.59
N ASP A 243 -0.12 -19.03 -9.21
CA ASP A 243 -1.42 -19.36 -8.64
C ASP A 243 -2.40 -19.87 -9.72
N GLU A 244 -2.27 -19.41 -10.98
CA GLU A 244 -3.02 -19.95 -12.13
C GLU A 244 -2.62 -21.40 -12.46
N GLN A 245 -1.35 -21.76 -12.24
CA GLN A 245 -0.84 -23.12 -12.47
C GLN A 245 -1.24 -24.09 -11.36
N GLU A 246 -1.15 -23.68 -10.09
CA GLU A 246 -1.66 -24.47 -8.96
C GLU A 246 -3.18 -24.71 -9.11
N GLN A 247 -3.94 -23.69 -9.50
CA GLN A 247 -5.38 -23.80 -9.75
C GLN A 247 -5.71 -24.75 -10.93
N ALA A 248 -4.93 -24.72 -12.00
CA ALA A 248 -5.09 -25.62 -13.14
C ALA A 248 -4.74 -27.08 -12.81
N GLU A 249 -3.73 -27.31 -11.97
CA GLU A 249 -3.36 -28.65 -11.48
C GLU A 249 -4.43 -29.21 -10.54
N GLU A 250 -4.95 -28.42 -9.59
CA GLU A 250 -6.05 -28.81 -8.70
C GLU A 250 -7.34 -29.13 -9.48
N ASP A 251 -7.72 -28.30 -10.47
CA ASP A 251 -8.88 -28.55 -11.33
C ASP A 251 -8.73 -29.85 -12.14
N SER A 252 -7.51 -30.17 -12.58
CA SER A 252 -7.22 -31.39 -13.33
C SER A 252 -7.36 -32.67 -12.47
N ASP A 253 -6.98 -32.59 -11.20
CA ASP A 253 -7.10 -33.68 -10.23
C ASP A 253 -8.55 -33.86 -9.74
N ILE A 254 -9.30 -32.76 -9.57
CA ILE A 254 -10.74 -32.77 -9.25
C ILE A 254 -11.57 -33.33 -10.40
N ALA A 255 -11.22 -33.04 -11.66
CA ALA A 255 -11.90 -33.59 -12.84
C ALA A 255 -11.82 -35.12 -12.96
N ALA A 256 -10.90 -35.78 -12.23
CA ALA A 256 -10.82 -37.23 -12.11
C ALA A 256 -11.75 -37.83 -11.02
N MET A 257 -12.45 -37.01 -10.23
CA MET A 257 -13.41 -37.40 -9.20
C MET A 257 -14.87 -37.16 -9.65
N PRO A 258 -15.85 -37.99 -9.23
CA PRO A 258 -17.26 -37.79 -9.62
C PRO A 258 -17.79 -36.46 -9.06
N ALA A 259 -18.32 -35.63 -9.97
CA ALA A 259 -18.78 -34.26 -9.77
C ALA A 259 -19.69 -34.05 -8.55
N ALA A 260 -19.12 -33.54 -7.46
CA ALA A 260 -19.86 -32.97 -6.33
C ALA A 260 -19.00 -32.04 -5.43
N SER A 261 -17.88 -31.49 -5.92
CA SER A 261 -17.13 -30.45 -5.21
C SER A 261 -17.24 -29.15 -5.99
N ALA A 262 -17.80 -28.12 -5.35
CA ALA A 262 -17.66 -26.75 -5.82
C ALA A 262 -16.17 -26.43 -5.95
N GLN A 263 -15.77 -25.86 -7.09
CA GLN A 263 -14.41 -25.38 -7.33
C GLN A 263 -14.02 -24.43 -6.19
N ALA A 264 -12.91 -24.70 -5.52
CA ALA A 264 -12.35 -23.75 -4.57
C ALA A 264 -11.61 -22.70 -5.41
N GLU A 265 -12.24 -21.55 -5.58
CA GLU A 265 -11.61 -20.38 -6.20
C GLU A 265 -10.38 -20.00 -5.34
N VAL A 266 -9.21 -19.86 -5.96
CA VAL A 266 -8.00 -19.39 -5.25
C VAL A 266 -8.26 -17.96 -4.81
N VAL A 267 -8.51 -17.78 -3.52
CA VAL A 267 -8.76 -16.46 -2.95
C VAL A 267 -7.41 -15.79 -2.71
N ARG A 268 -7.05 -14.87 -3.60
CA ARG A 268 -5.86 -14.03 -3.44
C ARG A 268 -6.11 -12.97 -2.36
N ASP A 269 -5.06 -12.62 -1.63
CA ASP A 269 -5.11 -11.56 -0.61
C ASP A 269 -4.87 -10.20 -1.31
N PRO A 270 -5.86 -9.29 -1.35
CA PRO A 270 -5.72 -8.02 -2.06
C PRO A 270 -4.66 -7.11 -1.43
N GLU A 271 -4.41 -7.18 -0.12
CA GLU A 271 -3.35 -6.41 0.53
C GLU A 271 -1.95 -6.88 0.09
N VAL A 272 -1.79 -8.18 -0.11
CA VAL A 272 -0.55 -8.81 -0.60
C VAL A 272 -0.28 -8.40 -2.04
N ASP A 273 -1.25 -8.57 -2.93
CA ASP A 273 -1.05 -8.25 -4.35
C ASP A 273 -0.90 -6.76 -4.61
N ALA A 274 -1.66 -5.91 -3.90
CA ALA A 274 -1.47 -4.46 -3.96
C ALA A 274 -0.02 -4.08 -3.67
N TYR A 275 0.56 -4.63 -2.61
CA TYR A 275 1.94 -4.34 -2.24
C TYR A 275 2.95 -4.96 -3.22
N ALA A 276 2.71 -6.17 -3.72
CA ALA A 276 3.59 -6.82 -4.69
C ALA A 276 3.68 -6.04 -6.01
N VAL A 277 2.54 -5.62 -6.56
CA VAL A 277 2.52 -4.81 -7.79
C VAL A 277 3.07 -3.40 -7.53
N ALA A 278 2.87 -2.83 -6.33
CA ALA A 278 3.56 -1.62 -5.92
C ALA A 278 5.10 -1.79 -5.89
N LEU A 279 5.62 -2.95 -5.47
CA LEU A 279 7.04 -3.26 -5.49
C LEU A 279 7.57 -3.42 -6.93
N LEU A 280 6.87 -4.14 -7.80
CA LEU A 280 7.19 -4.22 -9.23
C LEU A 280 7.22 -2.81 -9.86
N SER A 281 6.25 -1.97 -9.53
CA SER A 281 6.18 -0.58 -9.98
C SER A 281 7.31 0.29 -9.42
N ALA A 282 7.75 0.04 -8.18
CA ALA A 282 8.91 0.72 -7.61
C ALA A 282 10.21 0.34 -8.35
N ILE A 283 10.30 -0.87 -8.90
CA ILE A 283 11.45 -1.34 -9.68
C ILE A 283 11.41 -0.76 -11.10
N HIS A 284 10.29 -0.96 -11.81
CA HIS A 284 10.20 -0.74 -13.26
C HIS A 284 9.50 0.57 -13.67
N GLY A 285 8.91 1.33 -12.74
CA GLY A 285 8.12 2.51 -13.07
C GLY A 285 6.77 2.13 -13.71
N SER A 286 6.19 3.03 -14.51
CA SER A 286 4.87 2.81 -15.13
C SER A 286 4.82 1.59 -16.05
N ASP A 287 5.97 1.14 -16.56
CA ASP A 287 6.05 -0.03 -17.45
C ASP A 287 5.57 -1.32 -16.75
N ALA A 288 5.63 -1.40 -15.42
CA ALA A 288 5.11 -2.56 -14.66
C ALA A 288 3.60 -2.73 -14.80
N VAL A 289 2.87 -1.63 -15.00
CA VAL A 289 1.40 -1.57 -15.00
C VAL A 289 0.88 -0.94 -16.30
N GLY A 290 1.67 -0.98 -17.38
CA GLY A 290 1.33 -0.30 -18.63
C GLY A 290 0.17 -0.94 -19.40
N GLU A 291 -0.11 -2.22 -19.16
CA GLU A 291 -1.17 -2.97 -19.84
C GLU A 291 -2.43 -3.17 -18.96
N ARG A 292 -2.46 -2.59 -17.76
CA ARG A 292 -3.60 -2.76 -16.85
C ARG A 292 -4.89 -2.16 -17.41
N PRO A 293 -6.06 -2.71 -17.05
CA PRO A 293 -7.33 -2.03 -17.26
C PRO A 293 -7.40 -0.70 -16.52
N ALA A 294 -8.15 0.26 -17.06
CA ALA A 294 -8.44 1.50 -16.36
C ALA A 294 -9.21 1.21 -15.06
N SER A 295 -8.77 1.82 -13.96
CA SER A 295 -9.41 1.71 -12.65
C SER A 295 -10.32 2.90 -12.42
N ALA A 296 -11.41 2.69 -11.68
CA ALA A 296 -12.27 3.78 -11.22
C ALA A 296 -11.54 4.80 -10.31
N LEU A 297 -10.33 4.45 -9.84
CA LEU A 297 -9.49 5.30 -9.00
C LEU A 297 -8.44 6.12 -9.79
N ASP A 298 -8.33 5.93 -11.10
CA ASP A 298 -7.27 6.54 -11.93
C ASP A 298 -7.26 8.08 -11.84
N ASP A 299 -8.43 8.72 -11.84
CA ASP A 299 -8.54 10.17 -11.72
C ASP A 299 -8.04 10.67 -10.35
N ILE A 300 -8.37 9.96 -9.26
CA ILE A 300 -7.89 10.28 -7.92
C ILE A 300 -6.38 10.12 -7.83
N ILE A 301 -5.85 9.03 -8.40
CA ILE A 301 -4.41 8.75 -8.40
C ILE A 301 -3.65 9.81 -9.21
N SER A 302 -4.17 10.21 -10.37
CA SER A 302 -3.58 11.28 -11.18
C SER A 302 -3.57 12.62 -10.43
N GLU A 303 -4.69 13.03 -9.85
CA GLU A 303 -4.78 14.30 -9.11
C GLU A 303 -3.89 14.28 -7.85
N LEU A 304 -3.85 13.16 -7.11
CA LEU A 304 -2.96 12.96 -5.97
C LEU A 304 -1.49 13.12 -6.39
N HIS A 305 -1.10 12.49 -7.49
CA HIS A 305 0.25 12.55 -8.04
C HIS A 305 0.64 13.97 -8.45
N ASP A 306 -0.23 14.66 -9.19
CA ASP A 306 0.01 16.04 -9.63
C ASP A 306 0.21 16.99 -8.44
N ARG A 307 -0.65 16.88 -7.42
CA ARG A 307 -0.53 17.64 -6.16
C ARG A 307 0.76 17.33 -5.43
N TRP A 308 1.11 16.05 -5.34
CA TRP A 308 2.34 15.61 -4.68
C TRP A 308 3.58 16.17 -5.38
N MET A 309 3.63 16.08 -6.71
CA MET A 309 4.76 16.59 -7.48
C MET A 309 4.87 18.11 -7.39
N ALA A 310 3.75 18.84 -7.32
CA ALA A 310 3.75 20.30 -7.17
C ALA A 310 4.46 20.79 -5.88
N LEU A 311 4.57 19.95 -4.85
CA LEU A 311 5.22 20.26 -3.58
C LEU A 311 6.70 19.83 -3.51
N LEU A 312 7.18 19.08 -4.50
CA LEU A 312 8.56 18.59 -4.56
C LEU A 312 9.46 19.37 -5.53
N VAL A 313 8.88 20.23 -6.36
CA VAL A 313 9.58 21.11 -7.32
C VAL A 313 10.14 22.35 -6.63
#